data_AF-A0A424YDV4-F1
#
_entry.id   AF-A0A424YDV4-F1
#
_cell.length_a   1.000
_cell.length_b   1.000
_cell.length_c   1.000
_cell.angle_alpha   90.00
_cell.angle_beta   90.00
_cell.angle_gamma   90.00
#
_symmetry.space_group_name_H-M   'P 1'
#
loop_
_entity.id
_entity.type
_entity.pdbx_description
1 polymer ?
#
loop_
_entity_poly.entity_id
_entity_poly.type
_entity_poly.pdbx_seq_one_letter_code
_entity_poly.pdbx_strand_id
1 'polypeptide(L)' 'MAYTQREIEMLKEAYMFEKIEVVKYSRYQKECSNQEVKNIFKHMIAAEKDHLNLINTLLNHTSK' A
#
# COMPACT_ATOMS: atom_id res chain seq x y z
N MET A 1 -0.16 20.41 12.18
CA MET A 1 1.16 19.96 12.65
C MET A 1 2.01 19.73 11.42
N ALA A 2 3.19 20.35 11.32
CA ALA A 2 4.10 20.09 10.23
C ALA A 2 4.89 18.82 10.54
N TYR A 3 4.92 17.88 9.60
CA TYR A 3 5.76 16.69 9.70
C TYR A 3 7.22 17.09 9.57
N THR A 4 8.09 16.38 10.30
CA THR A 4 9.53 16.48 10.12
C THR A 4 9.94 15.86 8.77
N GLN A 5 11.11 16.27 8.27
CA GLN A 5 11.68 15.70 7.05
C GLN A 5 11.81 14.16 7.12
N ARG A 6 12.19 13.63 8.30
CA ARG A 6 12.30 12.20 8.54
C ARG A 6 10.95 11.48 8.43
N GLU A 7 9.89 12.06 8.98
CA GLU A 7 8.54 11.49 8.87
C GLU A 7 8.04 11.50 7.41
N ILE A 8 8.35 12.56 6.65
CA ILE A 8 8.04 12.62 5.21
C ILE A 8 8.79 11.52 4.45
N GLU A 9 10.06 11.28 4.76
CA GLU A 9 10.85 10.20 4.14
C GLU A 9 10.27 8.82 4.47
N MET A 10 9.91 8.57 5.73
CA MET A 10 9.25 7.33 6.15
C MET A 10 7.91 7.12 5.43
N LEU A 11 7.11 8.17 5.25
CA LEU A 11 5.86 8.09 4.49
C LEU A 11 6.09 7.77 3.00
N LYS A 12 7.13 8.36 2.38
CA LYS A 12 7.49 8.05 0.99
C LYS A 12 8.00 6.61 0.83
N GLU A 13 8.78 6.15 1.79
CA GLU A 13 9.28 4.77 1.82
C GLU A 13 8.13 3.78 1.98
N ALA A 14 7.23 4.01 2.96
CA ALA A 14 6.02 3.22 3.15
C ALA A 14 5.17 3.19 1.87
N TYR A 15 4.95 4.35 1.22
CA TYR A 15 4.22 4.41 -0.05
C TYR A 15 4.82 3.51 -1.14
N MET A 16 6.15 3.46 -1.24
CA MET A 16 6.83 2.59 -2.21
C MET A 16 6.66 1.11 -1.86
N PHE A 17 6.75 0.75 -0.58
CA PHE A 17 6.52 -0.63 -0.14
C PHE A 17 5.09 -1.08 -0.43
N GLU A 18 4.07 -0.30 -0.08
CA GLU A 18 2.68 -0.72 -0.32
C GLU A 18 2.38 -0.89 -1.80
N LYS A 19 2.99 -0.09 -2.68
CA LYS A 19 2.90 -0.30 -4.13
C LYS A 19 3.48 -1.65 -4.56
N ILE A 20 4.62 -2.05 -4.01
CA ILE A 20 5.26 -3.34 -4.30
C ILE A 20 4.37 -4.48 -3.81
N GLU A 21 3.80 -4.36 -2.62
CA GLU A 21 2.90 -5.36 -2.03
C GLU A 21 1.63 -5.55 -2.87
N VAL A 22 1.00 -4.46 -3.35
CA VAL A 22 -0.14 -4.55 -4.28
C VAL A 22 0.22 -5.34 -5.53
N VAL A 23 1.37 -5.05 -6.15
CA VAL A 23 1.82 -5.75 -7.36
C VAL A 23 2.11 -7.23 -7.06
N LYS A 24 2.76 -7.51 -5.93
CA LYS A 24 3.11 -8.86 -5.48
C LYS A 24 1.87 -9.71 -5.25
N TYR A 25 0.91 -9.23 -4.47
CA TYR A 25 -0.33 -9.98 -4.21
C TYR A 25 -1.21 -10.08 -5.46
N SER A 26 -1.24 -9.06 -6.32
CA SER A 26 -1.93 -9.14 -7.61
C SER A 26 -1.34 -10.22 -8.52
N ARG A 27 -0.02 -10.40 -8.49
CA ARG A 27 0.66 -11.48 -9.21
C ARG A 27 0.30 -12.85 -8.61
N TYR A 28 0.43 -13.01 -7.30
CA TYR A 28 0.10 -14.28 -6.64
C TYR A 28 -1.37 -14.67 -6.81
N GLN A 29 -2.29 -13.71 -6.78
CA GLN A 29 -3.70 -13.96 -7.07
C GLN A 29 -3.94 -14.51 -8.49
N LYS A 30 -3.18 -14.01 -9.48
CA LYS A 30 -3.29 -14.47 -10.87
C LYS A 30 -2.68 -15.86 -11.07
N GLU A 31 -1.54 -16.13 -10.44
CA GLU A 31 -0.80 -17.39 -10.56
C GLU A 31 -1.42 -18.53 -9.74
N CYS A 32 -2.12 -18.21 -8.65
CA CYS A 32 -2.79 -19.20 -7.83
C CYS A 32 -4.00 -19.81 -8.57
N SER A 33 -4.27 -21.10 -8.37
CA SER A 33 -5.48 -21.79 -8.87
C SER A 33 -6.54 -21.98 -7.78
N ASN A 34 -6.14 -22.07 -6.50
CA ASN A 34 -7.05 -22.26 -5.38
C ASN A 34 -7.90 -21.00 -5.13
N GLN A 35 -9.21 -21.16 -5.11
CA GLN A 35 -10.16 -20.05 -5.02
C GLN A 35 -10.18 -19.36 -3.64
N GLU A 36 -9.97 -20.11 -2.56
CA GLU A 36 -9.88 -19.56 -1.21
C GLU A 36 -8.64 -18.69 -1.05
N VAL A 37 -7.50 -19.19 -1.53
CA VAL A 37 -6.22 -18.44 -1.54
C VAL A 37 -6.32 -17.20 -2.42
N LYS A 38 -6.99 -17.27 -3.59
CA LYS A 38 -7.29 -16.09 -4.41
C LYS A 38 -8.10 -15.05 -3.63
N ASN A 39 -9.08 -15.48 -2.85
CA ASN A 39 -9.89 -14.55 -2.07
C ASN A 39 -9.05 -13.89 -0.98
N ILE A 40 -8.13 -14.62 -0.33
CA ILE A 40 -7.18 -14.03 0.62
C ILE A 40 -6.35 -12.94 -0.06
N PHE A 41 -5.74 -13.22 -1.22
CA PHE A 41 -4.98 -12.20 -1.94
C PHE A 41 -5.82 -10.99 -2.35
N LYS A 42 -7.10 -11.17 -2.72
CA LYS A 42 -8.01 -10.03 -2.97
C LYS A 42 -8.17 -9.13 -1.74
N HIS A 43 -8.32 -9.71 -0.55
CA HIS A 43 -8.42 -8.94 0.69
C HIS A 43 -7.12 -8.20 0.99
N MET A 44 -5.96 -8.85 0.80
CA MET A 44 -4.65 -8.20 0.98
C MET A 44 -4.47 -7.03 0.00
N ILE A 45 -4.79 -7.22 -1.29
CA ILE A 45 -4.74 -6.15 -2.29
C ILE A 45 -5.64 -4.96 -1.92
N ALA A 46 -6.83 -5.21 -1.35
CA ALA A 46 -7.72 -4.16 -0.89
C ALA A 46 -7.12 -3.39 0.28
N ALA A 47 -6.58 -4.10 1.29
CA ALA A 47 -5.92 -3.48 2.44
C ALA A 47 -4.74 -2.59 2.03
N GLU A 48 -3.85 -3.07 1.15
CA GLU A 48 -2.71 -2.26 0.71
C GLU A 48 -3.12 -1.04 -0.12
N LYS A 49 -4.24 -1.11 -0.84
CA LYS A 49 -4.81 0.07 -1.52
C LYS A 49 -5.34 1.09 -0.51
N ASP A 50 -5.96 0.64 0.57
CA ASP A 50 -6.40 1.53 1.64
C ASP A 50 -5.21 2.18 2.36
N HIS A 51 -4.14 1.43 2.61
CA HIS A 51 -2.87 1.97 3.13
C HIS A 51 -2.29 3.03 2.20
N LEU A 52 -2.21 2.77 0.89
CA LEU A 52 -1.75 3.74 -0.12
C LEU A 52 -2.57 5.03 -0.10
N ASN A 53 -3.91 4.92 0.00
CA ASN A 53 -4.80 6.07 0.06
C ASN A 53 -4.57 6.90 1.31
N LEU A 54 -4.36 6.25 2.46
CA LEU A 54 -4.04 6.93 3.71
C LEU A 54 -2.68 7.62 3.61
N ILE A 55 -1.63 6.93 3.17
CA ILE A 55 -0.28 7.49 3.05
C ILE A 55 -0.27 8.68 2.08
N ASN A 56 -0.94 8.58 0.93
CA ASN A 56 -1.09 9.69 -0.01
C ASN A 56 -1.80 10.88 0.64
N THR A 57 -2.84 10.63 1.44
CA THR A 57 -3.54 11.66 2.18
C THR A 57 -2.60 12.36 3.16
N LEU A 58 -1.79 11.61 3.91
CA LEU A 58 -0.81 12.16 4.84
C LEU A 58 0.27 12.98 4.12
N LEU A 59 0.84 12.45 3.02
CA LEU A 59 1.83 13.15 2.20
C LEU A 59 1.29 14.45 1.60
N ASN A 60 0.04 14.47 1.14
CA ASN A 60 -0.59 15.69 0.61
C ASN A 60 -0.81 16.76 1.70
N HIS A 61 -0.96 16.36 2.96
CA HIS A 61 -1.01 17.29 4.10
C HIS A 61 0.38 17.77 4.56
N THR A 62 1.48 17.17 4.07
CA THR A 62 2.85 17.63 4.36
C THR A 62 3.30 18.79 3.48
N SER A 63 2.69 18.96 2.30
CA SER A 63 3.05 19.97 1.30
C SER A 63 2.24 21.27 1.40
N LYS A 64 1.44 21.44 2.46
CA LYS A 64 0.66 22.66 2.77
C LYS A 64 1.22 23.34 4.01
#